data_AF-A0A7X1P2K5-F1
#
_entry.id   AF-A0A7X1P2K5-F1
#
_cell.length_a   1.000
_cell.length_b   1.000
_cell.length_c   1.000
_cell.angle_alpha   90.00
_cell.angle_beta   90.00
_cell.angle_gamma   90.00
#
_symmetry.space_group_name_H-M   'P 1'
#
loop_
_entity.id
_entity.type
_entity.pdbx_description
1 polymer ?
#
loop_
_entity_poly.entity_id
_entity_poly.type
_entity_poly.pdbx_seq_one_letter_code
_entity_poly.pdbx_strand_id
1 'polypeptide(L)'
;MIIEAISTADTEHVVSFLLTAYVETLEYYDSEQCLLSAEVKRLPIRGMPDISHRVCVLDGAIDRSAQRQSPSLIQEAVDVFGSALQRLQHLQGVLPIGLEGATQVRKTRAPEVPQHVLPEEH
;
A
#
# COMPACT_ATOMS: atom_id res chain seq x y z
N MET A 1 5.37 5.86 -13.72
CA MET A 1 5.64 4.40 -13.54
C MET A 1 4.43 3.72 -12.89
N ILE A 2 4.28 2.40 -12.98
CA ILE A 2 3.08 1.68 -12.49
C ILE A 2 2.71 1.98 -11.02
N ILE A 3 3.71 2.24 -10.17
CA ILE A 3 3.54 2.69 -8.78
C ILE A 3 2.70 3.98 -8.69
N GLU A 4 2.94 4.95 -9.57
CA GLU A 4 2.18 6.21 -9.59
C GLU A 4 0.74 6.00 -10.04
N ALA A 5 0.52 5.09 -11.00
CA ALA A 5 -0.83 4.72 -11.45
C ALA A 5 -1.61 4.01 -10.32
N ILE A 6 -0.94 3.15 -9.56
CA ILE A 6 -1.53 2.48 -8.40
C ILE A 6 -1.83 3.50 -7.28
N SER A 7 -0.89 4.38 -6.95
CA SER A 7 -1.05 5.33 -5.84
C SER A 7 -2.15 6.37 -6.08
N THR A 8 -2.48 6.65 -7.34
CA THR A 8 -3.53 7.60 -7.74
C THR A 8 -4.84 6.94 -8.18
N ALA A 9 -4.92 5.60 -8.21
CA ALA A 9 -6.10 4.87 -8.65
C ALA A 9 -7.36 5.20 -7.82
N ASP A 10 -8.45 5.61 -8.45
CA ASP A 10 -9.66 6.07 -7.74
C ASP A 10 -10.52 4.95 -7.13
N THR A 11 -10.29 3.70 -7.52
CA THR A 11 -11.12 2.56 -7.09
C THR A 11 -10.30 1.31 -6.80
N GLU A 12 -10.83 0.44 -5.94
CA GLU A 12 -10.22 -0.87 -5.64
C GLU A 12 -10.07 -1.74 -6.89
N HIS A 13 -11.01 -1.60 -7.83
CA HIS A 13 -11.00 -2.32 -9.08
C HIS A 13 -9.80 -1.92 -9.94
N VAL A 14 -9.52 -0.62 -10.05
CA VAL A 14 -8.36 -0.11 -10.80
C VAL A 14 -7.05 -0.58 -10.16
N VAL A 15 -6.94 -0.53 -8.82
CA VAL A 15 -5.75 -1.06 -8.12
C VAL A 15 -5.57 -2.55 -8.42
N SER A 16 -6.63 -3.34 -8.30
CA SER A 16 -6.59 -4.79 -8.55
C SER A 16 -6.25 -5.13 -10.00
N PHE A 17 -6.75 -4.35 -10.95
CA PHE A 17 -6.43 -4.49 -12.38
C PHE A 17 -4.95 -4.20 -12.64
N LEU A 18 -4.44 -3.06 -12.17
CA LEU A 18 -3.04 -2.67 -12.37
C LEU A 18 -2.08 -3.68 -11.73
N LEU A 19 -2.39 -4.13 -10.52
CA LEU A 19 -1.57 -5.11 -9.81
C LEU A 19 -1.62 -6.49 -10.49
N THR A 20 -2.77 -6.88 -11.05
CA THR A 20 -2.89 -8.11 -11.84
C THR A 20 -2.03 -8.04 -13.10
N ALA A 21 -2.13 -6.93 -13.85
CA ALA A 21 -1.34 -6.71 -15.06
C ALA A 21 0.17 -6.72 -14.76
N TYR A 22 0.59 -6.13 -13.63
CA TYR A 22 1.98 -6.22 -13.17
C TYR A 22 2.41 -7.69 -12.97
N VAL A 23 1.63 -8.47 -12.22
CA VAL A 23 1.95 -9.88 -11.97
C VAL A 23 2.00 -10.72 -13.25
N GLU A 24 1.09 -10.48 -14.19
CA GLU A 24 1.14 -11.13 -15.51
C GLU A 24 2.41 -10.78 -16.27
N THR A 25 2.90 -9.53 -16.19
CA THR A 25 4.17 -9.16 -16.83
C THR A 25 5.35 -9.87 -16.17
N LEU A 26 5.32 -10.08 -14.85
CA LEU A 26 6.37 -10.83 -14.15
C LEU A 26 6.46 -12.29 -14.64
N GLU A 27 5.34 -12.94 -14.96
CA GLU A 27 5.37 -14.29 -15.54
C GLU A 27 6.11 -14.33 -16.88
N TYR A 28 6.06 -13.25 -17.67
CA TYR A 28 6.73 -13.17 -18.97
C TYR A 28 8.22 -12.83 -18.87
N TYR A 29 8.62 -12.00 -17.89
CA TYR A 29 10.02 -11.56 -17.73
C TYR A 29 10.87 -12.51 -16.87
N ASP A 30 10.27 -13.31 -15.99
CA ASP A 30 10.97 -14.12 -14.97
C ASP A 30 11.35 -15.54 -15.44
N SER A 31 11.48 -15.76 -16.76
CA SER A 31 11.64 -17.09 -17.34
C SER A 31 13.03 -17.72 -17.16
N GLU A 32 14.07 -16.95 -16.83
CA GLU A 32 15.45 -17.49 -16.76
C GLU A 32 16.11 -17.37 -15.38
N GLN A 33 15.58 -16.58 -14.46
CA GLN A 33 16.14 -16.38 -13.11
C GLN A 33 14.99 -16.12 -12.15
N CYS A 34 14.28 -17.18 -11.73
CA CYS A 34 13.09 -17.16 -10.85
C CYS A 34 13.38 -16.45 -9.51
N LEU A 35 13.43 -15.12 -9.53
CA LEU A 35 13.81 -14.26 -8.40
C LEU A 35 12.64 -14.09 -7.43
N LEU A 36 11.41 -14.19 -7.96
CA LEU A 36 10.18 -14.07 -7.21
C LEU A 36 9.53 -15.44 -7.01
N SER A 37 9.07 -15.71 -5.80
CA SER A 37 8.41 -16.97 -5.47
C SER A 37 7.10 -17.12 -6.26
N ALA A 38 6.70 -18.38 -6.50
CA ALA A 38 5.40 -18.69 -7.12
C ALA A 38 4.22 -18.09 -6.35
N GLU A 39 4.38 -17.89 -5.04
CA GLU A 39 3.38 -17.27 -4.17
C GLU A 39 3.13 -15.80 -4.52
N VAL A 40 4.19 -15.03 -4.82
CA VAL A 40 4.07 -13.63 -5.25
C VAL A 40 3.38 -13.55 -6.62
N LYS A 41 3.69 -14.49 -7.51
CA LYS A 41 3.18 -14.51 -8.90
C LYS A 41 1.80 -15.13 -9.07
N ARG A 42 1.26 -15.78 -8.03
CA ARG A 42 -0.01 -16.52 -8.15
C ARG A 42 -1.18 -15.61 -8.49
N LEU A 43 -1.94 -15.94 -9.52
CA LEU A 43 -3.21 -15.29 -9.83
C LEU A 43 -4.41 -16.21 -9.50
N PRO A 44 -5.61 -15.65 -9.24
CA PRO A 44 -5.95 -14.23 -9.14
C PRO A 44 -5.51 -13.61 -7.80
N ILE A 45 -5.43 -12.28 -7.74
CA ILE A 45 -5.22 -11.52 -6.49
C ILE A 45 -6.54 -11.41 -5.72
N ARG A 46 -6.55 -11.83 -4.45
CA ARG A 46 -7.76 -11.99 -3.62
C ARG A 46 -7.97 -10.85 -2.62
N GLY A 47 -7.75 -9.61 -3.06
CA GLY A 47 -7.96 -8.40 -2.26
C GLY A 47 -6.88 -8.16 -1.21
N MET A 48 -7.15 -7.23 -0.28
CA MET A 48 -6.16 -6.67 0.64
C MET A 48 -5.40 -7.72 1.51
N PRO A 49 -6.04 -8.76 2.08
CA PRO A 49 -5.30 -9.76 2.87
C PRO A 49 -4.26 -10.54 2.05
N ASP A 50 -4.57 -10.86 0.79
CA ASP A 50 -3.65 -11.54 -0.13
C ASP A 50 -2.47 -10.63 -0.50
N ILE A 51 -2.74 -9.35 -0.75
CA ILE A 51 -1.70 -8.35 -1.05
C ILE A 51 -0.77 -8.18 0.17
N SER A 52 -1.32 -8.05 1.37
CA SER A 52 -0.55 -7.94 2.62
C SER A 52 0.35 -9.15 2.85
N HIS A 53 -0.17 -10.36 2.61
CA HIS A 53 0.61 -11.58 2.70
C HIS A 53 1.80 -11.57 1.73
N ARG A 54 1.58 -11.17 0.48
CA ARG A 54 2.64 -11.11 -0.55
C ARG A 54 3.71 -10.07 -0.22
N VAL A 55 3.34 -8.92 0.36
CA VAL A 55 4.31 -7.94 0.88
C VAL A 55 5.21 -8.59 1.93
N CYS A 56 4.63 -9.32 2.90
CA CYS A 56 5.41 -10.02 3.93
C CYS A 56 6.39 -11.07 3.34
N VAL A 57 5.96 -11.81 2.32
CA VAL A 57 6.82 -12.78 1.62
C VAL A 57 7.98 -12.08 0.91
N LEU A 58 7.72 -10.93 0.27
CA LEU A 58 8.71 -10.13 -0.43
C LEU A 58 9.71 -9.47 0.52
N ASP A 59 9.26 -8.90 1.63
CA ASP A 59 10.13 -8.33 2.67
C ASP A 59 11.10 -9.39 3.20
N GLY A 60 10.60 -10.59 3.52
CA GLY A 60 11.47 -11.69 3.92
C GLY A 60 12.44 -12.13 2.81
N ALA A 61 12.12 -11.91 1.53
CA ALA A 61 13.01 -12.20 0.42
C ALA A 61 14.09 -11.13 0.25
N ILE A 62 13.82 -9.85 0.58
CA ILE A 62 14.85 -8.80 0.65
C ILE A 62 15.92 -9.17 1.67
N ASP A 63 15.52 -9.54 2.89
CA ASP A 63 16.45 -9.92 3.95
C ASP A 63 17.40 -11.07 3.55
N ARG A 64 16.88 -12.03 2.76
CA ARG A 64 17.65 -13.17 2.24
C ARG A 64 18.50 -12.81 1.01
N SER A 65 18.03 -11.88 0.19
CA SER A 65 18.69 -11.49 -1.07
C SER A 65 19.73 -10.40 -0.92
N ALA A 66 19.76 -9.66 0.20
CA ALA A 66 20.82 -8.71 0.55
C ALA A 66 22.24 -9.33 0.49
N GLN A 67 22.34 -10.66 0.50
CA GLN A 67 23.59 -11.43 0.38
C GLN A 67 24.02 -11.74 -1.07
N ARG A 68 23.19 -11.45 -2.09
CA ARG A 68 23.48 -11.76 -3.51
C ARG A 68 23.19 -10.54 -4.38
N GLN A 69 24.18 -10.08 -5.15
CA GLN A 69 24.08 -8.88 -5.98
C GLN A 69 23.03 -9.02 -7.10
N SER A 70 21.86 -8.41 -6.88
CA SER A 70 21.06 -7.55 -7.79
C SER A 70 19.56 -7.65 -7.41
N PRO A 71 19.11 -6.92 -6.36
CA PRO A 71 17.77 -7.05 -5.79
C PRO A 71 16.71 -6.16 -6.47
N SER A 72 16.99 -5.59 -7.65
CA SER A 72 16.14 -4.52 -8.21
C SER A 72 14.70 -4.96 -8.47
N LEU A 73 14.49 -6.19 -8.93
CA LEU A 73 13.14 -6.72 -9.19
C LEU A 73 12.38 -7.03 -7.89
N ILE A 74 13.07 -7.52 -6.86
CA ILE A 74 12.44 -7.78 -5.54
C ILE A 74 12.04 -6.46 -4.91
N GLN A 75 12.92 -5.45 -4.97
CA GLN A 75 12.61 -4.11 -4.46
C GLN A 75 11.44 -3.48 -5.24
N GLU A 76 11.45 -3.56 -6.58
CA GLU A 76 10.35 -3.09 -7.40
C GLU A 76 9.04 -3.77 -7.02
N ALA A 77 9.05 -5.09 -6.82
CA ALA A 77 7.87 -5.82 -6.37
C ALA A 77 7.39 -5.35 -4.98
N VAL A 78 8.29 -5.14 -4.02
CA VAL A 78 7.93 -4.57 -2.71
C VAL A 78 7.25 -3.21 -2.88
N ASP A 79 7.83 -2.32 -3.68
CA ASP A 79 7.31 -0.98 -3.88
C ASP A 79 5.92 -1.01 -4.56
N VAL A 80 5.73 -1.87 -5.55
CA VAL A 80 4.46 -2.04 -6.27
C VAL A 80 3.37 -2.64 -5.37
N PHE A 81 3.65 -3.75 -4.70
CA PHE A 81 2.69 -4.39 -3.79
C PHE A 81 2.39 -3.52 -2.56
N GLY A 82 3.41 -2.84 -2.02
CA GLY A 82 3.27 -1.89 -0.91
C GLY A 82 2.41 -0.69 -1.29
N SER A 83 2.62 -0.10 -2.48
CA SER A 83 1.78 0.99 -2.98
C SER A 83 0.32 0.56 -3.15
N ALA A 84 0.08 -0.65 -3.66
CA ALA A 84 -1.27 -1.20 -3.79
C ALA A 84 -1.96 -1.40 -2.43
N LEU A 85 -1.22 -1.93 -1.45
CA LEU A 85 -1.71 -2.13 -0.09
C LEU A 85 -2.10 -0.79 0.56
N GLN A 86 -1.21 0.20 0.50
CA GLN A 86 -1.46 1.54 1.04
C GLN A 86 -2.67 2.20 0.37
N ARG A 87 -2.81 2.06 -0.95
CA ARG A 87 -3.94 2.64 -1.66
C ARG A 87 -5.25 1.98 -1.28
N LEU A 88 -5.30 0.66 -1.18
CA LEU A 88 -6.50 -0.06 -0.75
C LEU A 88 -6.90 0.30 0.68
N GLN A 89 -5.94 0.42 1.60
CA GLN A 89 -6.21 0.90 2.96
C GLN A 89 -6.88 2.28 2.95
N HIS A 90 -6.36 3.20 2.13
CA HIS A 90 -6.94 4.54 1.98
C HIS A 90 -8.36 4.50 1.41
N LEU A 91 -8.60 3.71 0.34
CA LEU A 91 -9.91 3.57 -0.29
C LEU A 91 -10.95 2.93 0.64
N GLN A 92 -10.53 2.01 1.51
CA GLN A 92 -11.39 1.32 2.47
C GLN A 92 -11.61 2.10 3.78
N GLY A 93 -10.95 3.25 3.96
CA GLY A 93 -10.99 4.00 5.21
C GLY A 93 -10.33 3.27 6.38
N VAL A 94 -9.51 2.25 6.10
CA VAL A 94 -8.73 1.52 7.10
C VAL A 94 -7.50 2.36 7.40
N LEU A 95 -7.42 2.92 8.60
CA LEU A 95 -6.20 3.58 9.07
C LEU A 95 -5.07 2.53 9.10
N PRO A 96 -3.86 2.86 8.62
CA PRO A 96 -2.74 1.92 8.64
C PRO A 96 -2.49 1.47 10.08
N ILE A 97 -2.52 0.15 10.31
CA ILE A 97 -2.02 -0.45 11.54
C ILE A 97 -0.53 -0.11 11.58
N GLY A 98 -0.13 0.70 12.57
CA GLY A 98 1.09 1.48 12.54
C GLY A 98 2.38 0.68 12.32
N LEU A 99 3.20 1.20 11.41
CA LEU A 99 4.60 1.42 11.74
C LEU A 99 4.65 2.75 12.49
N GLU A 100 4.39 2.72 13.80
CA GLU A 100 4.54 3.88 14.67
C GLU A 100 6.01 4.33 14.68
N GLY A 101 6.26 5.54 14.18
CA GLY A 101 7.60 6.09 14.19
C GLY A 101 7.79 7.42 13.46
N ALA A 102 6.80 8.33 13.43
CA ALA A 102 7.04 9.77 13.24
C ALA A 102 5.75 10.59 13.38
N THR A 103 5.53 11.12 14.58
CA THR A 103 5.06 12.47 14.86
C THR A 103 4.01 13.08 13.92
N GLN A 104 2.73 12.96 14.27
CA GLN A 104 1.76 14.00 13.95
C GLN A 104 1.10 14.50 15.24
N VAL A 105 1.65 15.62 15.74
CA VAL A 105 1.00 16.47 16.73
C VAL A 105 -0.31 16.97 16.11
N ARG A 106 -1.41 16.27 16.36
CA ARG A 106 -2.75 16.86 16.18
C ARG A 106 -3.00 17.76 17.38
N LYS A 107 -2.71 19.04 17.16
CA LYS A 107 -3.08 20.16 18.01
C LYS A 107 -4.57 20.06 18.32
N THR A 108 -4.88 19.80 19.58
CA THR A 108 -6.22 19.87 20.15
C THR A 108 -6.78 21.27 19.92
N ARG A 109 -7.93 21.38 19.24
CA ARG A 109 -8.77 22.58 19.29
C ARG A 109 -9.97 22.24 20.16
N ALA A 110 -9.98 22.85 21.34
CA ALA A 110 -11.03 22.78 22.35
C ALA A 110 -12.35 23.45 21.86
N PRO A 111 -13.50 23.20 22.51
CA PRO A 111 -14.81 23.53 21.96
C PRO A 111 -15.09 25.04 22.03
N GLU A 112 -15.63 25.59 20.95
CA GLU A 112 -16.18 26.96 20.93
C GLU A 112 -17.45 27.00 21.79
N VAL A 113 -17.38 27.78 22.87
CA VAL A 113 -18.51 28.16 23.72
C VAL A 113 -19.38 29.16 22.96
N PRO A 114 -20.71 28.96 22.85
CA PRO A 114 -21.61 29.99 22.34
C PRO A 114 -21.71 31.13 23.36
N GLN A 115 -21.21 32.30 22.99
CA GLN A 115 -21.54 33.57 23.67
C GLN A 115 -22.60 34.32 22.86
N HIS A 116 -23.36 35.15 23.57
CA HIS A 116 -24.31 36.19 23.11
C HIS A 116 -25.78 35.75 22.90
N VAL A 117 -26.84 36.47 23.34
CA VAL A 117 -27.00 37.89 23.73
C VAL A 117 -28.22 38.02 24.70
N LEU A 118 -28.14 38.91 25.69
CA LEU A 118 -29.28 39.51 26.41
C LEU A 118 -30.16 40.34 25.46
N PRO A 119 -31.48 40.50 25.70
CA PRO A 119 -32.19 41.69 25.25
C PRO A 119 -32.35 42.71 26.38
N GLU A 120 -32.07 43.97 26.05
CA GLU A 120 -32.36 45.17 26.82
C GLU A 120 -33.88 45.43 26.94
N GLU A 121 -34.24 45.92 28.12
CA GLU A 121 -35.31 46.83 28.55
C GLU A 121 -36.43 47.23 27.57
N HIS A 122 -37.67 47.15 28.06
CA HIS A 122 -38.67 48.24 28.03
C HIS A 122 -39.79 47.99 29.05
#